data_AF-A0A3D3ZHZ1-F1
#
_entry.id   AF-A0A3D3ZHZ1-F1
#
_cell.length_a   1.000
_cell.length_b   1.000
_cell.length_c   1.000
_cell.angle_alpha   90.00
_cell.angle_beta   90.00
_cell.angle_gamma   90.00
#
_symmetry.space_group_name_H-M   'P 1'
#
loop_
_entity.id
_entity.type
_entity.pdbx_description
1 polymer ?
#
loop_
_entity_poly.entity_id
_entity_poly.type
_entity_poly.pdbx_seq_one_letter_code
_entity_poly.pdbx_strand_id
1 'polypeptide(L)'
;VIVNSGNANCATGDVGLLNAYRMSELVAKKLRLENELVLCSSTGIIGRQLPIEKIETGVAAIEMSRDKGNDFSEAIMTTDTRPKRIALEFQIEGRTVRLGGV
;
A
#
# COMPACT_ATOMS: atom_id res chain seq x y z
N VAL A 1 -0.42 2.65 -5.44
CA VAL A 1 -0.87 1.51 -4.60
C VAL A 1 -0.75 1.91 -3.14
N ILE A 2 -1.79 1.68 -2.34
CA ILE A 2 -1.76 1.81 -0.88
C ILE A 2 -1.90 0.42 -0.24
N VAL A 3 -1.13 0.15 0.81
CA VAL A 3 -1.11 -1.16 1.46
C VAL A 3 -1.17 -1.01 2.96
N ASN A 4 -1.95 -1.87 3.64
CA ASN A 4 -1.87 -2.05 5.08
C ASN A 4 -1.47 -3.49 5.44
N SER A 5 -0.77 -3.63 6.57
CA SER A 5 -0.50 -4.92 7.21
C SER A 5 -1.31 -5.08 8.51
N GLY A 6 -1.22 -6.25 9.14
CA GLY A 6 -1.89 -6.59 10.40
C GLY A 6 -3.38 -6.94 10.27
N ASN A 7 -4.05 -6.56 9.18
CA ASN A 7 -5.44 -6.89 8.89
C ASN A 7 -5.61 -7.11 7.37
N ALA A 8 -6.11 -8.28 6.98
CA ALA A 8 -6.26 -8.65 5.57
C ALA A 8 -7.50 -8.05 4.89
N ASN A 9 -8.43 -7.46 5.65
CA ASN A 9 -9.74 -7.05 5.18
C ASN A 9 -10.43 -8.14 4.31
N CYS A 10 -10.29 -9.38 4.75
CA CYS A 10 -10.79 -10.56 4.05
C CYS A 10 -11.90 -11.20 4.88
N ALA A 11 -12.94 -11.70 4.21
CA ALA A 11 -14.17 -12.22 4.83
C ALA A 11 -14.88 -11.20 5.74
N THR A 12 -14.91 -9.93 5.32
CA THR A 12 -15.47 -8.79 6.07
C THR A 12 -16.78 -8.23 5.47
N GLY A 13 -17.28 -8.85 4.40
CA GLY A 13 -18.55 -8.49 3.74
C GLY A 13 -18.56 -7.08 3.14
N ASP A 14 -19.76 -6.53 2.94
CA ASP A 14 -19.95 -5.22 2.32
C ASP A 14 -19.25 -4.09 3.09
N VAL A 15 -19.20 -4.18 4.42
CA VAL A 15 -18.47 -3.20 5.25
C VAL A 15 -16.97 -3.21 4.91
N GLY A 16 -16.38 -4.39 4.73
CA GLY A 16 -14.99 -4.52 4.30
C GLY A 16 -14.73 -3.93 2.92
N LEU A 17 -15.64 -4.18 1.98
CA LEU A 17 -15.57 -3.62 0.64
C LEU A 17 -15.65 -2.08 0.65
N LEU A 18 -16.60 -1.51 1.40
CA LEU A 18 -16.73 -0.06 1.57
C LEU A 18 -15.49 0.55 2.22
N ASN A 19 -14.88 -0.14 3.20
CA ASN A 19 -13.63 0.31 3.82
C ASN A 19 -12.46 0.31 2.83
N ALA A 20 -12.37 -0.66 1.92
CA ALA A 20 -11.35 -0.69 0.86
C ALA A 20 -11.52 0.47 -0.13
N TYR A 21 -12.77 0.78 -0.54
CA TYR A 21 -13.07 1.96 -1.35
C TYR A 21 -12.69 3.24 -0.61
N ARG A 22 -13.08 3.38 0.65
CA ARG A 22 -12.76 4.54 1.47
C ARG A 22 -11.25 4.76 1.59
N MET A 23 -10.48 3.69 1.81
CA MET A 23 -9.02 3.76 1.86
C MET A 23 -8.41 4.28 0.54
N SER A 24 -8.92 3.81 -0.59
CA SER A 24 -8.45 4.25 -1.92
C SER A 24 -8.84 5.72 -2.19
N GLU A 25 -10.08 6.11 -1.87
CA GLU A 25 -10.57 7.49 -1.98
C GLU A 25 -9.75 8.49 -1.16
N LEU A 26 -9.36 8.11 0.07
CA LEU A 26 -8.54 8.95 0.94
C LEU A 26 -7.18 9.27 0.31
N VAL A 27 -6.56 8.27 -0.30
CA VAL A 27 -5.27 8.43 -1.01
C VAL A 27 -5.46 9.22 -2.30
N ALA A 28 -6.50 8.91 -3.09
CA ALA A 28 -6.84 9.63 -4.31
C ALA A 28 -7.04 11.12 -4.02
N LYS A 29 -7.81 11.46 -2.99
CA LYS A 29 -8.03 12.84 -2.54
C LYS A 29 -6.73 13.51 -2.10
N LYS A 30 -5.90 12.84 -1.29
CA LYS A 30 -4.62 13.38 -0.81
C LYS A 30 -3.66 13.70 -1.96
N LEU A 31 -3.62 12.83 -2.97
CA LEU A 31 -2.73 12.95 -4.14
C LEU A 31 -3.35 13.70 -5.32
N ARG A 32 -4.62 14.12 -5.22
CA ARG A 32 -5.41 14.75 -6.30
C ARG A 32 -5.45 13.88 -7.56
N LEU A 33 -5.71 12.59 -7.38
CA LEU A 33 -5.86 11.60 -8.43
C LEU A 33 -7.32 11.17 -8.56
N GLU A 34 -7.66 10.58 -9.71
CA GLU A 34 -8.87 9.77 -9.88
C GLU A 34 -8.79 8.51 -9.01
N ASN A 35 -9.92 8.04 -8.51
CA ASN A 35 -9.96 6.92 -7.57
C ASN A 35 -9.51 5.61 -8.24
N GLU A 36 -9.85 5.46 -9.52
CA GLU A 36 -9.54 4.31 -10.37
C GLU A 36 -8.04 4.13 -10.58
N LEU A 37 -7.24 5.18 -10.38
CA LEU A 37 -5.77 5.13 -10.44
C LEU A 37 -5.13 4.65 -9.13
N VAL A 38 -5.92 4.44 -8.08
CA VAL A 38 -5.45 4.00 -6.77
C VAL A 38 -5.88 2.57 -6.51
N LEU A 39 -4.89 1.67 -6.48
CA LEU A 39 -5.09 0.29 -6.03
C LEU A 39 -4.84 0.19 -4.52
N CYS A 40 -5.67 -0.57 -3.80
CA CYS A 40 -5.46 -0.95 -2.41
C CYS A 40 -5.11 -2.45 -2.26
N SER A 41 -4.29 -2.78 -1.28
CA SER A 41 -4.03 -4.16 -0.86
C SER A 41 -3.93 -4.26 0.66
N SER A 42 -4.23 -5.43 1.22
CA SER A 42 -4.31 -5.65 2.66
C SER A 42 -3.75 -7.04 2.99
N THR A 43 -3.03 -7.16 4.10
CA THR A 43 -2.50 -8.44 4.58
C THR A 43 -2.55 -8.54 6.11
N GLY A 44 -2.71 -9.75 6.64
CA GLY A 44 -2.77 -10.02 8.08
C GLY A 44 -3.96 -10.88 8.49
N ILE A 45 -4.57 -10.55 9.63
CA ILE A 45 -5.65 -11.36 10.21
C ILE A 45 -6.91 -11.29 9.32
N ILE A 46 -7.52 -12.45 9.07
CA ILE A 46 -8.78 -12.63 8.33
C ILE A 46 -9.98 -12.49 9.28
N GLY A 47 -11.12 -12.01 8.77
CA GLY A 47 -12.39 -11.96 9.49
C GLY A 47 -12.52 -10.82 10.51
N ARG A 48 -11.60 -9.84 10.48
CA ARG A 48 -11.63 -8.65 11.33
C ARG A 48 -11.88 -7.41 10.48
N GLN A 49 -12.80 -6.55 10.93
CA GLN A 49 -13.03 -5.27 10.26
C GLN A 49 -11.77 -4.40 10.29
N LEU A 50 -11.48 -3.77 9.15
CA LEU A 50 -10.40 -2.81 9.03
C LEU A 50 -10.72 -1.59 9.92
N PRO A 51 -9.82 -1.16 10.83
CA PRO A 51 -10.05 0.02 11.66
C PRO A 51 -9.88 1.29 10.82
N ILE A 52 -10.93 1.66 10.08
CA ILE A 52 -10.87 2.65 9.00
C ILE A 52 -10.45 4.05 9.49
N GLU A 53 -10.79 4.43 10.72
CA GLU A 53 -10.40 5.70 11.31
C GLU A 53 -8.89 5.79 11.54
N LYS A 54 -8.26 4.66 11.92
CA LYS A 54 -6.80 4.56 12.03
C LYS A 54 -6.14 4.64 10.66
N ILE A 55 -6.74 4.01 9.64
CA ILE A 55 -6.26 4.10 8.26
C ILE A 55 -6.35 5.54 7.74
N GLU A 56 -7.45 6.26 8.00
CA GLU A 56 -7.62 7.66 7.62
C GLU A 56 -6.54 8.56 8.24
N THR A 57 -6.28 8.36 9.53
CA THR A 57 -5.20 9.08 10.23
C THR A 57 -3.83 8.72 9.65
N GLY A 58 -3.58 7.44 9.37
CA GLY A 58 -2.34 6.96 8.75
C GLY A 58 -2.12 7.55 7.36
N VAL A 59 -3.13 7.52 6.49
CA VAL A 59 -3.05 8.10 5.14
C VAL A 59 -2.75 9.59 5.20
N ALA A 60 -3.37 10.32 6.12
CA ALA A 60 -3.08 11.75 6.31
C ALA A 60 -1.61 11.98 6.66
N ALA A 61 -1.01 11.12 7.49
CA ALA A 61 0.38 11.22 7.95
C ALA A 61 1.44 10.74 6.94
N ILE A 62 1.08 10.02 5.86
CA ILE A 62 2.06 9.55 4.87
C ILE A 62 2.70 10.73 4.13
N GLU A 63 4.03 10.75 4.10
CA GLU A 63 4.84 11.65 3.28
C GLU A 63 5.49 10.86 2.13
N MET A 64 5.17 11.24 0.89
CA MET A 64 5.71 10.58 -0.30
C MET A 64 7.12 11.08 -0.61
N SER A 65 8.08 10.17 -0.74
CA SER A 65 9.45 10.49 -1.16
C SER A 65 10.08 9.31 -1.90
N ARG A 66 11.07 9.60 -2.75
CA ARG A 66 11.83 8.59 -3.52
C ARG A 66 12.67 7.69 -2.60
N ASP A 67 13.03 8.15 -1.41
CA ASP A 67 13.92 7.44 -0.49
C ASP A 67 13.17 6.57 0.54
N LYS A 68 11.84 6.48 0.42
CA LYS A 68 10.95 5.80 1.38
C LYS A 68 10.59 4.36 1.01
N GLY A 69 11.30 3.76 0.05
CA GLY A 69 11.09 2.36 -0.34
C GLY A 69 11.33 1.37 0.80
N ASN A 70 12.31 1.65 1.68
CA ASN A 70 12.59 0.82 2.85
C ASN A 70 11.43 0.85 3.84
N ASP A 71 10.95 2.03 4.20
CA ASP A 71 9.81 2.22 5.11
C ASP A 71 8.57 1.48 4.59
N PHE A 72 8.29 1.60 3.28
CA PHE A 72 7.16 0.90 2.68
C PHE A 72 7.29 -0.64 2.77
N SER A 73 8.44 -1.19 2.41
CA SER A 73 8.66 -2.64 2.47
C SER A 73 8.58 -3.21 3.90
N GLU A 74 8.88 -2.40 4.92
CA GLU A 74 8.71 -2.78 6.32
C GLU A 74 7.25 -2.69 6.75
N ALA A 75 6.54 -1.64 6.31
CA ALA A 75 5.14 -1.42 6.63
C ALA A 75 4.21 -2.53 6.10
N ILE A 76 4.58 -3.21 5.02
CA ILE A 76 3.76 -4.29 4.44
C ILE A 76 4.03 -5.68 5.04
N MET A 77 5.03 -5.83 5.91
CA MET A 77 5.36 -7.10 6.55
C MET A 77 4.27 -7.59 7.50
N THR A 78 4.19 -8.90 7.68
CA THR A 78 3.36 -9.53 8.72
C THR A 78 4.21 -10.40 9.63
N THR A 79 4.36 -11.69 9.34
CA THR A 79 5.22 -12.63 10.07
C THR A 79 6.63 -12.71 9.51
N ASP A 80 6.93 -11.87 8.52
CA ASP A 80 8.24 -11.73 7.90
C ASP A 80 9.32 -11.42 8.94
N THR A 81 10.44 -12.14 8.89
CA THR A 81 11.59 -11.89 9.78
C THR A 81 12.52 -10.78 9.26
N ARG A 82 12.35 -10.39 7.99
CA ARG A 82 13.10 -9.33 7.31
C ARG A 82 12.33 -8.84 6.08
N PRO A 83 12.49 -7.56 5.69
CA PRO A 83 11.93 -7.02 4.45
C PRO A 83 12.61 -7.66 3.24
N LYS A 84 11.90 -7.71 2.10
CA LYS A 84 12.39 -8.24 0.83
C LYS A 84 12.43 -7.09 -0.17
N ARG A 85 13.55 -6.96 -0.88
CA ARG A 85 13.81 -5.85 -1.79
C ARG A 85 14.75 -6.33 -2.88
N ILE A 86 14.55 -5.86 -4.11
CA ILE A 86 15.47 -6.08 -5.22
C ILE A 86 15.42 -4.89 -6.17
N ALA A 87 16.57 -4.53 -6.74
CA ALA A 87 16.64 -3.53 -7.80
C ALA A 87 17.59 -4.02 -8.88
N LEU A 88 17.23 -3.78 -10.14
CA LEU A 88 18.00 -4.11 -11.32
C LEU A 88 18.16 -2.85 -12.18
N GLU A 89 19.32 -2.71 -12.80
CA GLU A 89 19.60 -1.68 -13.81
C GLU A 89 20.06 -2.37 -15.09
N PHE A 90 19.46 -2.01 -16.23
CA PHE A 90 19.78 -2.59 -17.53
C PHE A 90 19.49 -1.59 -18.67
N GLN A 91 19.90 -1.91 -19.89
CA GLN A 91 19.73 -1.05 -21.06
C GLN A 91 18.57 -1.54 -21.95
N ILE A 92 17.68 -0.63 -22.36
CA ILE A 92 16.71 -0.84 -23.44
C ILE A 92 16.95 0.25 -24.49
N GLU A 93 17.27 -0.13 -25.74
CA GLU A 93 17.49 0.82 -26.85
C GLU A 93 18.49 1.94 -26.51
N GLY A 94 19.57 1.60 -25.78
CA GLY A 94 20.60 2.54 -25.34
C GLY A 94 20.20 3.48 -24.19
N ARG A 95 19.04 3.25 -23.56
CA ARG A 95 18.58 3.98 -22.37
C ARG A 95 18.74 3.13 -21.11
N THR A 96 19.30 3.71 -20.07
CA THR A 96 19.34 3.10 -18.73
C THR A 96 17.93 3.02 -18.14
N VAL A 97 17.50 1.82 -17.81
CA VAL A 97 16.23 1.51 -17.15
C VAL A 97 16.50 0.91 -15.78
N ARG A 98 15.73 1.34 -14.78
CA ARG A 98 15.80 0.85 -13.39
C ARG A 98 14.47 0.19 -13.02
N LEU A 99 14.54 -1.05 -12.58
CA LEU A 99 13.41 -1.81 -12.05
C LEU A 99 13.63 -2.06 -10.56
N GLY A 100 12.73 -1.55 -9.72
CA GLY A 100 12.76 -1.79 -8.27
C GLY A 100 11.53 -2.60 -7.84
N GLY A 101 11.72 -3.47 -6.86
CA GLY A 101 10.67 -4.27 -6.25
C GLY A 101 10.90 -4.43 -4.75
N VAL A 102 9.80 -4.56 -4.02
CA VAL A 102 9.70 -4.76 -2.58
C VAL A 102 8.59 -5.77 -2.28
#